data_AF-A0A376JR72-F1
#
_entry.id   AF-A0A376JR72-F1
#
_cell.length_a   1.000
_cell.length_b   1.000
_cell.length_c   1.000
_cell.angle_alpha   90.00
_cell.angle_beta   90.00
_cell.angle_gamma   90.00
#
_symmetry.space_group_name_H-M   'P 1'
#
loop_
_entity.id
_entity.type
_entity.pdbx_description
1 polymer ?
#
loop_
_entity_poly.entity_id
_entity_poly.type
_entity_poly.pdbx_seq_one_letter_code
_entity_poly.pdbx_strand_id
1 'polypeptide(L)'
;MSAKHPVIAVTGSSGAGTTTTSLAFRKIFAQLNLHAAEVEGDSFHRYTRPEMDMAIRKARDAGRHISYFGPEANDFGLLEQTFIEYGQSGKGKSRKYLHTYDEAVPWNQVPGTFTPWQPLPEPTDVLFYEGLHGGVVTPQHNVAQHVDLLVGVVPIVNLEWIQKLIRDHQRARALTRSSDGLGSAFNGRLYQLHHTAVFPHPS
;
A
#
# COMPACT_ATOMS: atom_id res chain seq x y z
N MET A 1 -2.85 -20.00 -11.07
CA MET A 1 -2.65 -20.21 -9.63
C MET A 1 -1.48 -21.16 -9.43
N SER A 2 -0.50 -20.76 -8.62
CA SER A 2 0.69 -21.57 -8.33
C SER A 2 0.41 -22.42 -7.11
N ALA A 3 0.17 -23.72 -7.30
CA ALA A 3 -0.01 -24.65 -6.18
C ALA A 3 1.25 -24.78 -5.29
N LYS A 4 2.40 -24.25 -5.73
CA LYS A 4 3.68 -24.35 -5.02
C LYS A 4 4.13 -23.06 -4.33
N HIS A 5 3.74 -21.89 -4.85
CA HIS A 5 4.18 -20.58 -4.35
C HIS A 5 2.97 -19.66 -4.19
N PRO A 6 2.15 -19.88 -3.15
CA PRO A 6 0.92 -19.11 -2.95
C PRO A 6 1.22 -17.64 -2.62
N VAL A 7 0.35 -16.76 -3.12
CA VAL A 7 0.34 -15.33 -2.83
C VAL A 7 -0.89 -14.98 -2.00
N ILE A 8 -0.68 -14.42 -0.81
CA ILE A 8 -1.73 -13.87 0.04
C ILE A 8 -1.60 -12.36 0.05
N ALA A 9 -2.68 -11.65 -0.27
CA ALA A 9 -2.71 -10.19 -0.27
C ALA A 9 -3.78 -9.67 0.69
N VAL A 10 -3.34 -8.91 1.70
CA VAL A 10 -4.20 -8.09 2.55
C VAL A 10 -4.23 -6.70 1.97
N THR A 11 -5.43 -6.24 1.56
CA THR A 11 -5.60 -4.94 0.97
C THR A 11 -6.56 -4.03 1.73
N GLY A 12 -6.15 -2.80 1.98
CA GLY A 12 -6.94 -1.85 2.77
C GLY A 12 -6.20 -0.55 3.05
N SER A 13 -6.95 0.46 3.49
CA SER A 13 -6.40 1.78 3.78
C SER A 13 -5.71 1.86 5.15
N SER A 14 -4.78 2.81 5.30
CA SER A 14 -4.11 3.04 6.59
C SER A 14 -5.12 3.43 7.69
N GLY A 15 -5.20 2.61 8.74
CA GLY A 15 -6.18 2.74 9.83
C GLY A 15 -7.43 1.87 9.67
N ALA A 16 -7.58 1.16 8.55
CA ALA A 16 -8.66 0.18 8.34
C ALA A 16 -8.58 -1.05 9.27
N GLY A 17 -7.44 -1.26 9.92
CA GLY A 17 -7.12 -2.49 10.64
C GLY A 17 -6.22 -3.45 9.85
N THR A 18 -5.66 -3.04 8.70
CA THR A 18 -4.72 -3.88 7.92
C THR A 18 -3.57 -4.38 8.77
N THR A 19 -2.96 -3.52 9.59
CA THR A 19 -1.88 -3.91 10.50
C THR A 19 -2.32 -4.98 11.50
N THR A 20 -3.54 -4.89 12.04
CA THR A 20 -4.09 -5.91 12.95
C THR A 20 -4.31 -7.23 12.21
N THR A 21 -4.82 -7.19 10.99
CA THR A 21 -4.97 -8.37 10.12
C THR A 21 -3.62 -8.98 9.78
N SER A 22 -2.61 -8.18 9.42
CA SER A 22 -1.23 -8.63 9.15
C SER A 22 -0.61 -9.31 10.37
N LEU A 23 -0.83 -8.76 11.58
CA LEU A 23 -0.38 -9.40 12.82
C LEU A 23 -1.06 -10.75 13.07
N ALA A 24 -2.33 -10.91 12.69
CA ALA A 24 -3.03 -12.19 12.78
C ALA A 24 -2.42 -13.23 11.81
N PHE A 25 -2.15 -12.84 10.56
CA PHE A 25 -1.47 -13.72 9.60
C PHE A 25 -0.07 -14.12 10.05
N ARG A 26 0.75 -13.19 10.57
CA ARG A 26 2.07 -13.50 11.12
C ARG A 26 2.00 -14.53 12.25
N LYS A 27 0.98 -14.45 13.11
CA LYS A 27 0.74 -15.46 14.17
C LYS A 27 0.37 -16.82 13.58
N ILE A 28 -0.48 -16.86 12.55
CA ILE A 28 -0.84 -18.08 11.84
C ILE A 28 0.39 -18.72 11.19
N PHE A 29 1.21 -17.93 10.49
CA PHE A 29 2.45 -18.41 9.88
C PHE A 29 3.40 -19.00 10.93
N ALA A 30 3.59 -18.31 12.06
CA ALA A 30 4.39 -18.83 13.16
C ALA A 30 3.84 -20.15 13.74
N GLN A 31 2.52 -20.26 13.93
CA GLN A 31 1.88 -21.48 14.44
C GLN A 31 1.98 -22.67 13.49
N LEU A 32 1.94 -22.41 12.19
CA LEU A 32 2.05 -23.42 11.13
C LEU A 32 3.51 -23.66 10.70
N ASN A 33 4.48 -22.96 11.31
CA ASN A 33 5.88 -22.98 10.94
C ASN A 33 6.12 -22.68 9.44
N LEU A 34 5.44 -21.65 8.93
CA LEU A 34 5.56 -21.16 7.55
C LEU A 34 6.49 -19.94 7.50
N HIS A 35 7.37 -19.92 6.50
CA HIS A 35 8.28 -18.82 6.20
C HIS A 35 7.66 -17.90 5.14
N ALA A 36 7.13 -16.75 5.57
CA ALA A 36 6.54 -15.77 4.67
C ALA A 36 7.58 -14.77 4.14
N ALA A 37 7.58 -14.54 2.82
CA ALA A 37 8.19 -13.37 2.21
C ALA A 37 7.24 -12.18 2.36
N GLU A 38 7.59 -11.21 3.21
CA GLU A 38 6.76 -10.02 3.42
C GLU A 38 7.07 -8.92 2.40
N VAL A 39 6.01 -8.37 1.79
CA VAL A 39 6.10 -7.27 0.83
C VAL A 39 5.10 -6.17 1.21
N GLU A 40 5.60 -4.96 1.39
CA GLU A 40 4.81 -3.78 1.73
C GLU A 40 4.39 -3.03 0.45
N GLY A 41 3.13 -2.62 0.34
CA GLY A 41 2.57 -2.06 -0.90
C GLY A 41 3.13 -0.70 -1.30
N ASP A 42 3.61 0.09 -0.35
CA ASP A 42 4.32 1.34 -0.57
C ASP A 42 5.70 1.15 -1.23
N SER A 43 6.24 -0.06 -1.23
CA SER A 43 7.40 -0.45 -2.06
C SER A 43 7.17 -0.20 -3.54
N PHE A 44 5.89 -0.16 -3.97
CA PHE A 44 5.49 0.06 -5.36
C PHE A 44 5.03 1.49 -5.63
N HIS A 45 5.25 2.43 -4.70
CA HIS A 45 5.11 3.85 -5.03
C HIS A 45 6.07 4.22 -6.18
N ARG A 46 5.59 5.05 -7.10
CA ARG A 46 6.38 5.59 -8.21
C ARG A 46 7.35 6.69 -7.75
N TYR A 47 7.01 7.36 -6.66
CA TYR A 47 7.68 8.58 -6.22
C TYR A 47 8.15 8.47 -4.77
N THR A 48 9.34 9.02 -4.52
CA THR A 48 9.74 9.45 -3.17
C THR A 48 8.83 10.57 -2.68
N ARG A 49 8.84 10.87 -1.38
CA ARG A 49 8.02 11.95 -0.81
C ARG A 49 8.25 13.30 -1.51
N PRO A 50 9.49 13.77 -1.75
CA PRO A 50 9.70 15.03 -2.47
C PRO A 50 9.21 14.99 -3.92
N GLU A 51 9.39 13.86 -4.62
CA GLU A 51 8.91 13.69 -5.99
C GLU A 51 7.38 13.68 -6.06
N MET A 52 6.72 13.05 -5.09
CA MET A 52 5.26 13.03 -4.99
C MET A 52 4.71 14.43 -4.74
N ASP A 53 5.33 15.19 -3.82
CA ASP A 53 4.94 16.57 -3.55
C ASP A 53 5.05 17.45 -4.81
N MET A 54 6.11 17.25 -5.60
CA MET A 54 6.26 17.91 -6.89
C MET A 54 5.19 17.45 -7.90
N ALA A 55 4.90 16.15 -7.99
CA ALA A 55 3.89 15.61 -8.89
C ALA A 55 2.49 16.15 -8.58
N ILE A 56 2.13 16.24 -7.28
CA ILE A 56 0.88 16.84 -6.82
C ILE A 56 0.79 18.31 -7.24
N ARG A 57 1.86 19.09 -7.06
CA ARG A 57 1.87 20.52 -7.48
C ARG A 57 1.67 20.65 -8.99
N LYS A 58 2.45 19.92 -9.79
CA LYS A 58 2.35 19.94 -11.26
C LYS A 58 0.96 19.53 -11.75
N ALA A 59 0.36 18.51 -11.16
CA ALA A 59 -0.99 18.08 -11.50
C ALA A 59 -2.01 19.17 -11.17
N ARG A 60 -1.91 19.80 -10.00
CA ARG A 60 -2.80 20.89 -9.59
C ARG A 60 -2.69 22.09 -10.53
N ASP A 61 -1.49 22.47 -10.94
CA ASP A 61 -1.26 23.58 -11.86
C ASP A 61 -1.86 23.28 -13.26
N ALA A 62 -2.00 22.01 -13.61
CA ALA A 62 -2.71 21.52 -14.80
C ALA A 62 -4.20 21.21 -14.57
N GLY A 63 -4.78 21.58 -13.42
CA GLY A 63 -6.19 21.32 -13.10
C GLY A 63 -6.55 19.85 -12.84
N ARG A 64 -5.56 18.99 -12.58
CA ARG A 64 -5.73 17.55 -12.26
C ARG A 64 -5.37 17.25 -10.81
N HIS A 65 -5.72 16.05 -10.35
CA HIS A 65 -5.38 15.55 -9.02
C HIS A 65 -4.65 14.21 -9.09
N ILE A 66 -3.55 14.09 -8.35
CA ILE A 66 -2.80 12.84 -8.15
C ILE A 66 -2.90 12.44 -6.68
N SER A 67 -3.01 11.14 -6.40
CA SER A 67 -2.95 10.61 -5.04
C SER A 67 -2.34 9.21 -5.01
N TYR A 68 -1.93 8.79 -3.82
CA TYR A 68 -1.45 7.43 -3.54
C TYR A 68 -2.49 6.32 -3.81
N PHE A 69 -3.77 6.64 -4.00
CA PHE A 69 -4.77 5.64 -4.36
C PHE A 69 -4.77 5.33 -5.87
N GLY A 70 -4.32 6.28 -6.69
CA GLY A 70 -4.40 6.19 -8.15
C GLY A 70 -3.20 5.53 -8.82
N PRO A 71 -3.35 5.12 -10.09
CA PRO A 71 -2.29 4.50 -10.89
C PRO A 71 -1.11 5.43 -11.18
N GLU A 72 -1.30 6.75 -11.15
CA GLU A 72 -0.21 7.71 -11.41
C GLU A 72 0.88 7.69 -10.32
N ALA A 73 0.50 7.38 -9.07
CA ALA A 73 1.44 7.37 -7.95
C ALA A 73 2.02 5.98 -7.65
N ASN A 74 1.61 4.95 -8.38
CA ASN A 74 1.95 3.55 -8.11
C ASN A 74 2.44 2.86 -9.37
N ASP A 75 3.26 1.83 -9.20
CA ASP A 75 3.72 0.97 -10.27
C ASP A 75 3.03 -0.39 -10.20
N PHE A 76 1.83 -0.46 -10.78
CA PHE A 76 1.02 -1.69 -10.80
C PHE A 76 1.63 -2.77 -11.69
N GLY A 77 2.38 -2.39 -12.73
CA GLY A 77 3.10 -3.35 -13.58
C GLY A 77 4.21 -4.03 -12.80
N LEU A 78 4.96 -3.29 -11.99
CA LEU A 78 5.98 -3.86 -11.12
C LEU A 78 5.37 -4.76 -10.03
N LEU A 79 4.24 -4.35 -9.44
CA LEU A 79 3.51 -5.17 -8.47
C LEU A 79 3.04 -6.50 -9.10
N GLU A 80 2.41 -6.44 -10.27
CA GLU A 80 1.96 -7.60 -11.04
C GLU A 80 3.14 -8.54 -11.36
N GLN A 81 4.23 -7.98 -11.88
CA GLN A 81 5.42 -8.74 -12.22
C GLN A 81 6.05 -9.43 -11.00
N THR A 82 6.02 -8.78 -9.83
CA THR A 82 6.51 -9.37 -8.57
C THR A 82 5.70 -10.60 -8.17
N PHE A 83 4.37 -10.53 -8.29
CA PHE A 83 3.49 -11.67 -7.98
C PHE A 83 3.66 -12.80 -8.99
N ILE A 84 3.86 -12.48 -10.28
CA ILE A 84 4.15 -13.46 -11.33
C ILE A 84 5.48 -14.18 -11.04
N GLU A 85 6.55 -13.44 -10.77
CA GLU A 85 7.89 -14.00 -10.52
C GLU A 85 7.88 -14.94 -9.31
N TYR A 86 7.24 -14.50 -8.22
CA TYR A 86 7.08 -15.32 -7.04
C TYR A 86 6.25 -16.58 -7.32
N GLY A 87 5.09 -16.44 -7.97
CA GLY A 87 4.23 -17.56 -8.31
C GLY A 87 4.94 -18.61 -9.17
N GLN A 88 5.86 -18.20 -10.05
CA GLN A 88 6.60 -19.12 -10.92
C GLN A 88 7.78 -19.81 -10.24
N SER A 89 8.50 -19.10 -9.37
CA SER A 89 9.84 -19.53 -8.91
C SER A 89 10.04 -19.54 -7.39
N GLY A 90 9.12 -18.95 -6.62
CA GLY A 90 9.27 -18.68 -5.19
C GLY A 90 10.34 -17.61 -4.87
N LYS A 91 10.86 -16.94 -5.90
CA LYS A 91 11.89 -15.90 -5.80
C LYS A 91 11.32 -14.54 -6.18
N GLY A 92 12.08 -13.51 -5.87
CA GLY A 92 11.73 -12.14 -6.24
C GLY A 92 12.62 -11.17 -5.49
N LYS A 93 12.23 -9.89 -5.56
CA LYS A 93 12.89 -8.82 -4.82
C LYS A 93 11.88 -7.97 -4.08
N SER A 94 12.30 -7.44 -2.95
CA SER A 94 11.58 -6.43 -2.18
C SER A 94 12.47 -5.23 -1.92
N ARG A 95 11.87 -4.07 -1.75
CA ARG A 95 12.49 -2.89 -1.13
C ARG A 95 11.55 -2.39 -0.04
N LYS A 96 11.95 -1.35 0.68
CA LYS A 96 11.10 -0.68 1.67
C LYS A 96 10.94 0.78 1.32
N TYR A 97 9.77 1.33 1.59
CA TYR A 97 9.55 2.77 1.62
C TYR A 97 9.69 3.26 3.06
N LEU A 98 10.69 4.10 3.32
CA LEU A 98 11.07 4.48 4.68
C LEU A 98 10.14 5.57 5.20
N HIS A 99 9.36 5.31 6.24
CA HIS A 99 8.39 6.27 6.78
C HIS A 99 8.98 7.15 7.88
N THR A 100 9.95 6.63 8.63
CA THR A 100 10.48 7.24 9.85
C THR A 100 12.01 7.35 9.81
N TYR A 101 12.58 8.20 10.67
CA TYR A 101 14.03 8.29 10.79
C TYR A 101 14.64 7.00 11.33
N ASP A 102 13.95 6.31 12.24
CA ASP A 102 14.41 5.03 12.79
C ASP A 102 14.54 3.96 11.70
N GLU A 103 13.62 3.95 10.73
CA GLU A 103 13.73 3.10 9.55
C GLU A 103 14.85 3.54 8.60
N ALA A 104 15.06 4.85 8.43
CA ALA A 104 15.96 5.39 7.42
C ALA A 104 17.44 5.47 7.82
N VAL A 105 17.72 5.69 9.11
CA VAL A 105 19.09 5.80 9.66
C VAL A 105 19.93 4.56 9.35
N PRO A 106 19.45 3.31 9.52
CA PRO A 106 20.21 2.11 9.15
C PRO A 106 20.66 2.05 7.69
N TRP A 107 20.00 2.81 6.81
CA TRP A 107 20.30 2.87 5.38
C TRP A 107 21.11 4.11 4.98
N ASN A 108 21.47 4.98 5.93
CA ASN A 108 22.00 6.31 5.68
C ASN A 108 21.12 7.13 4.71
N GLN A 109 19.80 6.98 4.83
CA GLN A 109 18.80 7.65 4.01
C GLN A 109 17.92 8.58 4.86
N VAL A 110 16.99 9.27 4.21
CA VAL A 110 15.99 10.12 4.87
C VAL A 110 14.58 9.54 4.69
N PRO A 111 13.63 9.82 5.60
CA PRO A 111 12.25 9.39 5.43
C PRO A 111 11.64 9.87 4.12
N GLY A 112 10.79 9.05 3.53
CA GLY A 112 10.17 9.27 2.22
C GLY A 112 11.01 8.79 1.05
N THR A 113 12.01 7.95 1.28
CA THR A 113 12.86 7.36 0.23
C THR A 113 12.73 5.84 0.19
N PHE A 114 13.30 5.22 -0.84
CA PHE A 114 13.29 3.79 -1.03
C PHE A 114 14.65 3.17 -0.72
N THR A 115 14.64 2.03 -0.02
CA THR A 115 15.83 1.19 0.05
C THR A 115 16.15 0.61 -1.34
N PRO A 116 17.39 0.16 -1.58
CA PRO A 116 17.70 -0.67 -2.74
C PRO A 116 16.84 -1.95 -2.75
N TRP A 117 16.59 -2.49 -3.94
CA TRP A 117 15.99 -3.81 -4.08
C TRP A 117 16.91 -4.89 -3.53
N GLN A 118 16.35 -5.78 -2.71
CA GLN A 118 17.02 -6.93 -2.14
C GLN A 118 16.27 -8.20 -2.53
N PRO A 119 16.96 -9.35 -2.71
CA PRO A 119 16.30 -10.63 -2.87
C PRO A 119 15.36 -10.92 -1.71
N LEU A 120 14.23 -11.57 -1.99
CA LEU A 120 13.38 -12.14 -0.95
C LEU A 120 14.18 -13.19 -0.14
N PRO A 121 13.82 -13.43 1.13
CA PRO A 121 14.42 -14.50 1.90
C PRO A 121 14.22 -15.85 1.22
N GLU A 122 15.18 -16.75 1.39
CA GLU A 122 15.08 -18.14 0.91
C GLU A 122 15.42 -19.09 2.08
N PRO A 123 14.63 -20.17 2.31
CA PRO A 123 13.42 -20.57 1.59
C PRO A 123 12.16 -19.80 2.05
N THR A 124 11.14 -19.73 1.18
CA THR A 124 9.81 -19.20 1.53
C THR A 124 8.70 -20.17 1.12
N ASP A 125 7.64 -20.20 1.93
CA ASP A 125 6.44 -21.01 1.71
C ASP A 125 5.29 -20.18 1.12
N VAL A 126 5.29 -18.86 1.35
CA VAL A 126 4.21 -17.95 0.94
C VAL A 126 4.74 -16.53 0.74
N LEU A 127 4.21 -15.81 -0.25
CA LEU A 127 4.36 -14.36 -0.36
C LEU A 127 3.19 -13.70 0.36
N PHE A 128 3.50 -12.83 1.31
CA PHE A 128 2.51 -12.08 2.06
C PHE A 128 2.61 -10.59 1.73
N TYR A 129 1.61 -10.06 1.05
CA TYR A 129 1.48 -8.65 0.70
C TYR A 129 0.55 -7.91 1.66
N GLU A 130 0.95 -6.74 2.14
CA GLU A 130 0.07 -5.77 2.78
C GLU A 130 0.13 -4.44 2.02
N GLY A 131 -1.01 -3.90 1.58
CA GLY A 131 -1.03 -2.57 0.97
C GLY A 131 -2.36 -2.15 0.36
N LEU A 132 -2.37 -1.03 -0.36
CA LEU A 132 -3.60 -0.48 -0.93
C LEU A 132 -4.11 -1.21 -2.19
N HIS A 133 -3.25 -2.01 -2.85
CA HIS A 133 -3.47 -2.41 -4.25
C HIS A 133 -3.29 -3.90 -4.50
N GLY A 134 -3.41 -4.73 -3.47
CA GLY A 134 -3.20 -6.19 -3.58
C GLY A 134 -4.19 -6.90 -4.52
N GLY A 135 -5.34 -6.28 -4.80
CA GLY A 135 -6.35 -6.77 -5.74
C GLY A 135 -6.64 -5.81 -6.88
N VAL A 136 -5.70 -4.96 -7.28
CA VAL A 136 -5.95 -3.95 -8.31
C VAL A 136 -6.14 -4.58 -9.69
N VAL A 137 -7.13 -4.08 -10.42
CA VAL A 137 -7.39 -4.41 -11.83
C VAL A 137 -7.55 -3.11 -12.61
N THR A 138 -6.77 -2.97 -13.67
CA THR A 138 -6.82 -1.87 -14.63
C THR A 138 -6.90 -2.45 -16.05
N PRO A 139 -7.13 -1.63 -17.09
CA PRO A 139 -7.07 -2.13 -18.46
C PRO A 139 -5.68 -2.65 -18.88
N GLN A 140 -4.61 -2.27 -18.15
CA GLN A 140 -3.24 -2.66 -18.45
C GLN A 140 -2.71 -3.79 -17.56
N HIS A 141 -3.20 -3.89 -16.32
CA HIS A 141 -2.65 -4.77 -15.28
C HIS A 141 -3.76 -5.44 -14.49
N ASN A 142 -3.64 -6.74 -14.24
CA ASN A 142 -4.55 -7.49 -13.38
C ASN A 142 -3.73 -8.22 -12.32
N VAL A 143 -3.47 -7.53 -11.21
CA VAL A 143 -2.73 -8.08 -10.07
C VAL A 143 -3.54 -9.18 -9.38
N ALA A 144 -4.86 -8.99 -9.31
CA ALA A 144 -5.77 -9.89 -8.60
C ALA A 144 -5.73 -11.34 -9.11
N GLN A 145 -5.48 -11.57 -10.41
CA GLN A 145 -5.40 -12.92 -10.97
C GLN A 145 -4.20 -13.75 -10.45
N HIS A 146 -3.21 -13.08 -9.84
CA HIS A 146 -2.00 -13.71 -9.31
C HIS A 146 -2.06 -13.92 -7.79
N VAL A 147 -3.20 -13.62 -7.15
CA VAL A 147 -3.41 -13.77 -5.71
C VAL A 147 -4.27 -15.00 -5.43
N ASP A 148 -3.78 -15.91 -4.59
CA ASP A 148 -4.51 -17.12 -4.21
C ASP A 148 -5.48 -16.86 -3.04
N LEU A 149 -5.17 -15.90 -2.16
CA LEU A 149 -6.08 -15.41 -1.11
C LEU A 149 -6.04 -13.88 -1.02
N LEU A 150 -7.13 -13.22 -1.43
CA LEU A 150 -7.30 -11.77 -1.32
C LEU A 150 -8.19 -11.43 -0.12
N VAL A 151 -7.67 -10.64 0.81
CA VAL A 151 -8.39 -10.17 2.01
C VAL A 151 -8.57 -8.67 1.94
N GLY A 152 -9.80 -8.21 1.75
CA GLY A 152 -10.17 -6.79 1.82
C GLY A 152 -10.45 -6.35 3.24
N VAL A 153 -9.68 -5.40 3.76
CA VAL A 153 -9.91 -4.77 5.07
C VAL A 153 -10.35 -3.33 4.82
N VAL A 154 -11.67 -3.10 4.87
CA VAL A 154 -12.27 -1.80 4.58
C VAL A 154 -13.03 -1.34 5.82
N PRO A 155 -12.71 -0.16 6.38
CA PRO A 155 -13.53 0.42 7.44
C PRO A 155 -14.88 0.80 6.86
N ILE A 156 -15.95 0.69 7.65
CA ILE A 156 -17.22 1.34 7.29
C ILE A 156 -16.91 2.82 7.01
N VAL A 157 -17.39 3.38 5.90
CA VAL A 157 -17.04 4.74 5.45
C VAL A 157 -17.12 5.73 6.62
N ASN A 158 -18.22 5.71 7.37
CA ASN A 158 -18.39 6.57 8.54
C ASN A 158 -17.32 6.37 9.63
N LEU A 159 -16.79 5.17 9.84
CA LEU A 159 -15.71 4.90 10.79
C LEU A 159 -14.35 5.38 10.27
N GLU A 160 -14.06 5.26 8.97
CA GLU A 160 -12.84 5.84 8.38
C GLU A 160 -12.82 7.36 8.59
N TRP A 161 -13.98 7.98 8.43
CA TRP A 161 -14.18 9.41 8.60
C TRP A 161 -14.06 9.85 10.05
N ILE A 162 -14.72 9.16 10.97
CA ILE A 162 -14.61 9.43 12.41
C ILE A 162 -13.15 9.25 12.85
N GLN A 163 -12.48 8.18 12.45
CA GLN A 163 -11.07 7.96 12.78
C GLN A 163 -10.14 9.00 12.15
N LYS A 164 -10.42 9.45 10.93
CA LYS A 164 -9.63 10.50 10.28
C LYS A 164 -9.83 11.83 10.97
N LEU A 165 -11.07 12.23 11.26
CA LEU A 165 -11.38 13.44 12.01
C LEU A 165 -10.72 13.42 13.39
N ILE A 166 -10.74 12.30 14.10
CA ILE A 166 -10.06 12.15 15.40
C ILE A 166 -8.53 12.30 15.25
N ARG A 167 -7.91 11.61 14.28
CA ARG A 167 -6.46 11.69 14.02
C ARG A 167 -6.01 13.10 13.64
N ASP A 168 -6.75 13.75 12.75
CA ASP A 168 -6.45 15.11 12.28
C ASP A 168 -6.70 16.13 13.40
N HIS A 169 -7.72 15.94 14.24
CA HIS A 169 -7.96 16.80 15.42
C HIS A 169 -6.88 16.61 16.50
N GLN A 170 -6.39 15.39 16.74
CA GLN A 170 -5.27 15.15 17.66
C GLN A 170 -3.97 15.79 17.15
N ARG A 171 -3.69 15.67 15.85
CA ARG A 171 -2.55 16.35 15.20
C ARG A 171 -2.71 17.88 15.21
N ALA A 172 -3.91 18.40 14.95
CA ALA A 172 -4.19 19.83 15.02
C ALA A 172 -4.04 20.37 16.45
N ARG A 173 -4.42 19.61 17.48
CA ARG A 173 -4.17 19.98 18.88
C ARG A 173 -2.69 20.00 19.23
N ALA A 174 -1.89 19.10 18.65
CA ALA A 174 -0.44 19.16 18.76
C ALA A 174 0.18 20.34 17.97
N LEU A 175 -0.51 20.82 16.92
CA LEU A 175 -0.10 21.91 16.04
C LEU A 175 -0.73 23.28 16.39
N THR A 176 -1.61 23.39 17.38
CA THR A 176 -2.08 24.67 17.96
C THR A 176 -1.00 25.39 18.76
N ARG A 177 0.18 25.54 18.14
CA ARG A 177 1.13 26.63 18.30
C ARG A 177 1.40 27.40 16.99
N SER A 178 0.77 27.07 15.86
CA SER A 178 0.86 27.89 14.64
C SER A 178 -0.32 27.65 13.72
N SER A 179 -0.99 28.74 13.33
CA SER A 179 -2.26 28.79 12.62
C SER A 179 -2.19 28.53 11.10
N ASP A 180 -3.37 28.17 10.57
CA ASP A 180 -3.89 28.31 9.20
C ASP A 180 -3.86 27.11 8.23
N GLY A 181 -5.06 26.68 7.82
CA GLY A 181 -5.33 26.01 6.54
C GLY A 181 -5.95 24.60 6.60
N LEU A 182 -7.28 24.48 6.82
CA LEU A 182 -7.98 23.18 6.94
C LEU A 182 -9.19 22.99 5.99
N GLY A 183 -9.18 23.63 4.81
CA GLY A 183 -10.35 23.64 3.90
C GLY A 183 -10.36 22.66 2.73
N SER A 184 -9.22 22.34 2.09
CA SER A 184 -9.25 21.75 0.72
C SER A 184 -8.94 20.24 0.62
N ALA A 185 -8.50 19.59 1.69
CA ALA A 185 -8.15 18.16 1.67
C ALA A 185 -9.37 17.20 1.75
N PHE A 186 -10.57 17.75 1.98
CA PHE A 186 -11.78 16.99 2.31
C PHE A 186 -12.49 16.36 1.10
N ASN A 187 -12.53 17.03 -0.06
CA ASN A 187 -13.40 16.60 -1.17
C ASN A 187 -12.73 15.58 -2.14
N GLY A 188 -11.40 15.59 -2.25
CA GLY A 188 -10.67 14.76 -3.22
C GLY A 188 -10.63 13.26 -2.88
N ARG A 189 -10.73 12.90 -1.59
CA ARG A 189 -10.59 11.49 -1.13
C ARG A 189 -11.86 10.66 -1.32
N LEU A 190 -13.01 11.32 -1.28
CA LEU A 190 -14.34 10.72 -1.43
C LEU A 190 -14.58 10.21 -2.85
N TYR A 191 -14.19 11.02 -3.84
CA TYR A 191 -14.22 10.64 -5.24
C TYR A 191 -13.34 9.40 -5.51
N GLN A 192 -12.19 9.32 -4.85
CA GLN A 192 -11.22 8.24 -5.09
C GLN A 192 -11.61 6.92 -4.40
N LEU A 193 -12.14 6.94 -3.17
CA LEU A 193 -12.66 5.71 -2.53
C LEU A 193 -13.81 5.08 -3.33
N HIS A 194 -14.71 5.90 -3.89
CA HIS A 194 -15.78 5.41 -4.75
C HIS A 194 -15.29 4.81 -6.07
N HIS A 195 -14.19 5.31 -6.64
CA HIS A 195 -13.65 4.80 -7.92
C HIS A 195 -12.67 3.63 -7.78
N THR A 196 -12.13 3.37 -6.59
CA THR A 196 -11.24 2.21 -6.34
C THR A 196 -12.00 0.99 -5.77
N ALA A 197 -13.18 1.18 -5.18
CA ALA A 197 -13.96 0.10 -4.54
C ALA A 197 -14.99 -0.58 -5.48
N VAL A 198 -15.13 -0.14 -6.73
CA VAL A 198 -16.04 -0.77 -7.69
C VAL A 198 -15.28 -1.88 -8.43
N PHE A 199 -15.40 -3.10 -7.91
CA PHE A 199 -15.09 -4.30 -8.68
C PHE A 199 -16.13 -4.41 -9.82
N PRO A 200 -15.74 -4.40 -11.10
CA PRO A 200 -16.68 -4.76 -12.16
C PRO A 200 -17.08 -6.23 -11.96
N HIS A 201 -18.38 -6.47 -11.79
CA HIS A 201 -18.94 -7.81 -11.91
C HIS A 201 -18.61 -8.35 -13.31
N PRO A 202 -18.06 -9.57 -13.44
CA PRO A 202 -17.95 -10.20 -14.75
C PRO A 202 -19.35 -10.57 -15.24
N SER A 203 -19.74 -10.02 -16.39
CA SER A 203 -20.84 -10.51 -17.23
C SER A 203 -20.36 -11.66 -18.11
#